data_AF-F4RNH0-F1
#
_entry.id   AF-F4RNH0-F1
#
_cell.length_a   1.000
_cell.length_b   1.000
_cell.length_c   1.000
_cell.angle_alpha   90.00
_cell.angle_beta   90.00
_cell.angle_gamma   90.00
#
_symmetry.space_group_name_H-M   'P 1'
#
loop_
_entity.id
_entity.type
_entity.pdbx_description
1 polymer ?
#
loop_
_entity_poly.entity_id
_entity_poly.type
_entity_poly.pdbx_seq_one_letter_code
_entity_poly.pdbx_strand_id
1 'polypeptide(L)'
;MEENKKIVSKLPPMEERLIKICKLIGEMDMSPKTFIQNFLTSTDIVIKERRGKWGTKKGWNGTKLLMTTIGELVKSDEEDGLTRWSKEFILEEMRDNQSTARTEKKENQEHQEVEHLEGNIDGDELLRRSPNALPRIEEY
;
A
#
# COMPACT_ATOMS: atom_id res chain seq x y z
N MET A 1 24.35 -46.49 33.13
CA MET A 1 24.39 -45.04 33.43
C MET A 1 24.21 -44.33 32.11
N GLU A 2 23.09 -43.61 32.04
CA GLU A 2 22.34 -43.19 30.85
C GLU A 2 23.14 -42.34 29.85
N GLU A 3 23.01 -42.67 28.55
CA GLU A 3 23.47 -41.82 27.44
C GLU A 3 22.65 -40.52 27.41
N ASN A 4 23.18 -39.45 28.02
CA ASN A 4 22.66 -38.11 27.79
C ASN A 4 23.21 -37.55 26.47
N LYS A 5 22.77 -38.14 25.35
CA LYS A 5 22.94 -37.55 24.01
C LYS A 5 22.13 -36.26 24.00
N LYS A 6 22.85 -35.16 24.21
CA LYS A 6 22.51 -33.78 23.87
C LYS A 6 21.71 -33.78 22.55
N ILE A 7 20.37 -33.75 22.64
CA ILE A 7 19.50 -33.48 21.50
C ILE A 7 19.72 -31.99 21.18
N VAL A 8 20.82 -31.71 20.50
CA VAL A 8 20.95 -30.45 19.77
C VAL A 8 19.91 -30.57 18.67
N SER A 9 18.78 -29.90 18.85
CA SER A 9 17.73 -29.79 17.85
C SER A 9 18.30 -29.10 16.62
N LYS A 10 18.99 -29.87 15.76
CA LYS A 10 19.39 -29.41 14.44
C LYS A 10 18.11 -29.17 13.68
N LEU A 11 17.86 -27.91 13.35
CA LEU A 11 16.80 -27.57 12.42
C LEU A 11 17.05 -28.33 11.10
N PRO A 12 16.00 -28.84 10.45
CA PRO A 12 16.16 -29.49 9.16
C PRO A 12 16.74 -28.50 8.13
N PRO A 13 17.41 -29.00 7.08
CA PRO A 13 17.87 -28.21 5.94
C PRO A 13 16.79 -27.28 5.39
N MET A 14 17.20 -26.17 4.75
CA MET A 14 16.25 -25.16 4.27
C MET A 14 15.27 -25.75 3.26
N GLU A 15 15.75 -26.60 2.36
CA GLU A 15 14.97 -27.26 1.32
C GLU A 15 13.87 -28.15 1.93
N GLU A 16 14.20 -28.90 2.99
CA GLU A 16 13.20 -29.71 3.70
C GLU A 16 12.14 -28.85 4.38
N ARG A 17 12.53 -27.70 4.93
CA ARG A 17 11.60 -26.75 5.54
C ARG A 17 10.66 -26.16 4.50
N LEU A 18 11.20 -25.78 3.33
CA LEU A 18 10.41 -25.26 2.22
C LEU A 18 9.44 -26.32 1.68
N ILE A 19 9.89 -27.56 1.47
CA ILE A 19 9.04 -28.67 1.03
C ILE A 19 7.90 -28.91 2.03
N LYS A 20 8.20 -28.91 3.34
CA LYS A 20 7.17 -29.08 4.39
C LYS A 20 6.13 -27.96 4.34
N ILE A 21 6.56 -26.70 4.20
CA ILE A 21 5.64 -25.56 4.09
C ILE A 21 4.78 -25.67 2.83
N CYS A 22 5.37 -25.99 1.67
CA CYS A 22 4.63 -26.17 0.43
C CYS A 22 3.58 -27.28 0.51
N LYS A 23 3.91 -28.39 1.19
CA LYS A 23 2.94 -29.47 1.44
C LYS A 23 1.77 -29.00 2.29
N LEU A 24 2.04 -28.32 3.42
CA LEU A 24 0.97 -27.78 4.28
C LEU A 24 0.07 -26.79 3.55
N ILE A 25 0.65 -25.91 2.72
CA ILE A 25 -0.11 -24.97 1.89
C ILE A 25 -0.98 -25.74 0.88
N GLY A 26 -0.43 -26.78 0.25
CA GLY A 26 -1.17 -27.63 -0.69
C GLY A 26 -2.32 -28.42 -0.03
N GLU A 27 -2.16 -28.89 1.20
CA GLU A 27 -3.22 -29.55 1.98
C GLU A 27 -4.40 -28.63 2.32
N MET A 28 -4.20 -27.31 2.25
CA MET A 28 -5.23 -26.28 2.44
C MET A 28 -5.75 -25.73 1.09
N ASP A 29 -5.59 -26.46 -0.02
CA ASP A 29 -5.99 -26.06 -1.38
C ASP A 29 -5.40 -24.71 -1.84
N MET A 30 -4.19 -24.39 -1.37
CA MET A 30 -3.47 -23.19 -1.76
C MET A 30 -2.18 -23.54 -2.54
N SER A 31 -1.72 -22.58 -3.32
CA SER A 31 -0.38 -22.58 -3.92
C SER A 31 0.53 -21.61 -3.16
N PRO A 32 1.87 -21.71 -3.29
CA PRO A 32 2.77 -20.72 -2.70
C PRO A 32 2.44 -19.28 -3.13
N LYS A 33 2.05 -19.06 -4.39
CA LYS A 33 1.65 -17.75 -4.92
C LYS A 33 0.39 -17.23 -4.23
N THR A 34 -0.67 -18.05 -4.15
CA THR A 34 -1.93 -17.64 -3.51
C THR A 34 -1.78 -17.46 -2.01
N PHE A 35 -0.95 -18.27 -1.34
CA PHE A 35 -0.59 -18.05 0.05
C PHE A 35 0.09 -16.68 0.26
N ILE A 36 1.13 -16.36 -0.52
CA ILE A 36 1.83 -15.08 -0.40
C ILE A 36 0.86 -13.93 -0.64
N GLN A 37 0.04 -13.98 -1.70
CA GLN A 37 -0.93 -12.94 -1.99
C GLN A 37 -1.90 -12.70 -0.83
N ASN A 38 -2.55 -13.76 -0.32
CA ASN A 38 -3.47 -13.64 0.82
C ASN A 38 -2.77 -13.20 2.10
N PHE A 39 -1.55 -13.68 2.34
CA PHE A 39 -0.76 -13.27 3.50
C PHE A 39 -0.41 -11.79 3.45
N LEU A 40 -0.11 -11.24 2.27
CA LEU A 40 0.24 -9.84 2.08
C LEU A 40 -0.96 -8.89 2.16
N THR A 41 -2.12 -9.30 1.66
CA THR A 41 -3.33 -8.46 1.60
C THR A 41 -4.26 -8.63 2.80
N SER A 42 -4.06 -9.64 3.64
CA SER A 42 -4.92 -9.87 4.81
C SER A 42 -4.95 -8.68 5.76
N THR A 43 -6.18 -8.33 6.16
CA THR A 43 -6.53 -7.31 7.15
C THR A 43 -6.66 -7.87 8.56
N ASP A 44 -6.57 -9.20 8.73
CA ASP A 44 -6.56 -9.85 10.03
C ASP A 44 -5.39 -9.33 10.89
N ILE A 45 -5.66 -9.01 12.15
CA ILE A 45 -4.70 -8.35 13.05
C ILE A 45 -3.47 -9.24 13.29
N VAL A 46 -3.69 -10.54 13.53
CA VAL A 46 -2.62 -11.49 13.81
C VAL A 46 -1.74 -11.66 12.58
N ILE A 47 -2.33 -11.75 11.39
CA ILE A 47 -1.57 -11.85 10.14
C ILE A 47 -0.81 -10.56 9.86
N LYS A 48 -1.42 -9.39 10.08
CA LYS A 48 -0.78 -8.08 9.89
C LYS A 48 0.43 -7.90 10.79
N GLU A 49 0.35 -8.33 12.05
CA GLU A 49 1.48 -8.32 12.98
C GLU A 49 2.61 -9.26 12.53
N ARG A 50 2.27 -10.50 12.14
CA ARG A 50 3.24 -11.52 11.70
C ARG A 50 3.92 -11.17 10.37
N ARG A 51 3.21 -10.50 9.47
CA ARG A 51 3.76 -10.03 8.18
C ARG A 51 4.88 -9.02 8.36
N GLY A 52 4.96 -8.35 9.51
CA GLY A 52 5.99 -7.36 9.79
C GLY A 52 5.87 -6.12 8.91
N LYS A 53 6.91 -5.28 8.91
CA LYS A 53 6.89 -3.96 8.27
C LYS A 53 7.74 -3.94 6.99
N TRP A 54 7.08 -3.89 5.83
CA TRP A 54 7.73 -3.99 4.51
C TRP A 54 8.33 -2.67 4.03
N GLY A 55 7.65 -1.55 4.28
CA GLY A 55 8.09 -0.21 3.87
C GLY A 55 8.89 0.57 4.90
N THR A 56 9.29 -0.04 6.03
CA THR A 56 10.07 0.69 7.05
C THR A 56 11.56 0.64 6.80
N LYS A 57 12.31 1.66 7.24
CA LYS A 57 13.77 1.69 7.13
C LYS A 57 14.47 0.38 7.54
N LYS A 58 13.97 -0.30 8.59
CA LYS A 58 14.54 -1.57 9.08
C LYS A 58 14.11 -2.79 8.24
N GLY A 59 12.89 -2.81 7.71
CA GLY A 59 12.38 -3.94 6.91
C GLY A 59 12.65 -3.83 5.41
N TRP A 60 12.92 -2.62 4.92
CA TRP A 60 13.02 -2.32 3.50
C TRP A 60 14.11 -3.12 2.78
N ASN A 61 15.26 -3.33 3.41
CA ASN A 61 16.34 -4.12 2.79
C ASN A 61 15.91 -5.56 2.51
N GLY A 62 15.15 -6.18 3.42
CA GLY A 62 14.62 -7.53 3.24
C GLY A 62 13.52 -7.57 2.17
N THR A 63 12.62 -6.60 2.17
CA THR A 63 11.60 -6.46 1.13
C THR A 63 12.22 -6.26 -0.25
N LYS A 64 13.23 -5.40 -0.36
CA LYS A 64 13.95 -5.16 -1.62
C LYS A 64 14.61 -6.44 -2.13
N LEU A 65 15.31 -7.17 -1.25
CA LEU A 65 15.94 -8.45 -1.62
C LEU A 65 14.91 -9.45 -2.14
N LEU A 66 13.78 -9.62 -1.43
CA LEU A 66 12.71 -10.51 -1.86
C LEU A 66 12.15 -10.13 -3.23
N MET A 67 11.86 -8.84 -3.45
CA MET A 67 11.36 -8.36 -4.75
C MET A 67 12.38 -8.56 -5.87
N THR A 68 13.67 -8.36 -5.60
CA THR A 68 14.74 -8.64 -6.58
C THR A 68 14.80 -10.12 -6.94
N THR A 69 14.76 -11.02 -5.94
CA THR A 69 14.77 -12.47 -6.18
C THR A 69 13.55 -12.93 -6.98
N ILE A 70 12.35 -12.37 -6.71
CA ILE A 70 11.15 -12.64 -7.51
C ILE A 70 11.38 -12.20 -8.96
N GLY A 71 11.90 -10.99 -9.17
CA GLY A 71 12.17 -10.48 -10.50
C GLY A 71 13.20 -11.30 -11.27
N GLU A 72 14.26 -11.76 -10.60
CA GLU A 72 15.27 -12.64 -11.19
C GLU A 72 14.67 -13.98 -11.63
N LEU A 73 13.84 -14.60 -10.78
CA LEU A 73 13.12 -15.83 -11.12
C LEU A 73 12.21 -15.64 -12.34
N VAL A 74 11.39 -14.58 -12.35
CA VAL A 74 10.48 -14.29 -13.48
C VAL A 74 11.26 -14.11 -14.78
N LYS A 75 12.40 -13.42 -14.73
CA LYS A 75 13.24 -13.19 -15.91
C LYS A 75 13.94 -14.45 -16.42
N SER A 76 14.13 -15.47 -15.58
CA SER A 76 14.87 -16.69 -15.95
C SER A 76 13.99 -17.83 -16.48
N ASP A 77 12.70 -17.83 -16.16
CA ASP A 77 11.83 -19.01 -16.38
C ASP A 77 11.34 -19.17 -17.83
N GLU A 78 11.14 -18.07 -18.59
CA GLU A 78 10.61 -18.09 -19.96
C GLU A 78 11.26 -17.00 -20.85
N GLU A 79 11.27 -17.19 -22.17
CA GLU A 79 11.83 -16.20 -23.14
C GLU A 79 11.21 -14.80 -22.97
N ASP A 80 9.91 -14.73 -22.66
CA ASP A 80 9.17 -13.49 -22.46
C ASP A 80 9.20 -12.96 -21.02
N GLY A 81 9.84 -13.67 -20.08
CA GLY A 81 9.88 -13.30 -18.66
C GLY A 81 10.45 -11.90 -18.41
N LEU A 82 11.47 -11.50 -19.19
CA LEU A 82 12.03 -10.16 -19.14
C LEU A 82 11.03 -9.08 -19.58
N THR A 83 10.25 -9.35 -20.63
CA THR A 83 9.23 -8.41 -21.13
C THR A 83 8.12 -8.24 -20.09
N ARG A 84 7.60 -9.35 -19.54
CA ARG A 84 6.57 -9.30 -18.49
C ARG A 84 7.04 -8.54 -17.25
N TRP A 85 8.27 -8.82 -16.80
CA TRP A 85 8.82 -8.10 -15.63
C TRP A 85 9.05 -6.62 -15.91
N SER A 86 9.78 -6.29 -16.98
CA SER A 86 10.24 -4.91 -17.21
C SER A 86 9.17 -4.01 -17.80
N LYS A 87 8.42 -4.46 -18.81
CA LYS A 87 7.50 -3.63 -19.58
C LYS A 87 6.07 -3.68 -19.08
N GLU A 88 5.61 -4.86 -18.68
CA GLU A 88 4.24 -5.03 -18.19
C GLU A 88 4.17 -4.66 -16.72
N PHE A 89 5.05 -5.18 -15.86
CA PHE A 89 4.96 -4.90 -14.43
C PHE A 89 5.61 -3.57 -14.02
N ILE A 90 6.93 -3.40 -14.22
CA ILE A 90 7.65 -2.23 -13.66
C ILE A 90 7.23 -0.90 -14.32
N LEU A 91 7.08 -0.86 -15.65
CA LEU A 91 6.68 0.38 -16.32
C LEU A 91 5.22 0.77 -16.04
N GLU A 92 4.32 -0.19 -15.85
CA GLU A 92 2.94 0.07 -15.44
C GLU A 92 2.89 0.64 -14.03
N GLU A 93 3.58 0.00 -13.07
CA GLU A 93 3.72 0.51 -11.70
C GLU A 93 4.28 1.95 -11.66
N MET A 94 5.28 2.26 -12.50
CA MET A 94 5.83 3.62 -12.61
C MET A 94 4.81 4.62 -13.16
N ARG A 95 3.98 4.20 -14.12
CA ARG A 95 2.95 5.07 -14.73
C ARG A 95 1.84 5.36 -13.74
N ASP A 96 1.41 4.37 -12.98
CA ASP A 96 0.36 4.50 -11.96
C ASP A 96 0.80 5.37 -10.78
N ASN A 97 2.07 5.29 -10.39
CA ASN A 97 2.64 6.18 -9.39
C ASN A 97 2.74 7.64 -9.88
N GLN A 98 2.88 7.88 -11.19
CA GLN A 98 2.88 9.24 -11.74
C GLN A 98 1.46 9.81 -11.91
N SER A 99 0.47 8.98 -12.20
CA SER A 99 -0.93 9.42 -12.33
C SER A 99 -1.49 9.86 -10.98
N THR A 100 -1.27 9.05 -9.93
CA THR A 100 -1.62 9.38 -8.53
C THR A 100 -0.98 10.71 -8.07
N ALA A 101 0.33 10.89 -8.30
CA ALA A 101 1.02 12.13 -7.94
C ALA A 101 0.54 13.39 -8.69
N ARG A 102 -0.06 13.23 -9.89
CA ARG A 102 -0.65 14.35 -10.65
C ARG A 102 -2.03 14.70 -10.13
N THR A 103 -2.83 13.72 -9.71
CA THR A 103 -4.16 13.93 -9.13
C THR A 103 -4.06 14.66 -7.79
N GLU A 104 -3.15 14.24 -6.90
CA GLU A 104 -2.91 14.91 -5.61
C GLU A 104 -2.46 16.38 -5.77
N LYS A 105 -1.69 16.68 -6.83
CA LYS A 105 -1.28 18.05 -7.14
C LYS A 105 -2.43 18.91 -7.62
N LYS A 106 -3.36 18.36 -8.42
CA LYS A 106 -4.55 19.07 -8.89
C LYS A 106 -5.52 19.34 -7.75
N GLU A 107 -5.78 18.35 -6.90
CA GLU A 107 -6.66 18.51 -5.73
C GLU A 107 -6.11 19.54 -4.73
N ASN A 108 -4.80 19.51 -4.46
CA ASN A 108 -4.17 20.54 -3.62
C ASN A 108 -4.19 21.94 -4.25
N GLN A 109 -4.17 22.05 -5.58
CA GLN A 109 -4.23 23.33 -6.29
C GLN A 109 -5.66 23.87 -6.34
N GLU A 110 -6.66 23.01 -6.54
CA GLU A 110 -8.09 23.37 -6.48
C GLU A 110 -8.52 23.76 -5.06
N HIS A 111 -8.03 23.09 -4.01
CA HIS A 111 -8.29 23.51 -2.62
C HIS A 111 -7.65 24.87 -2.28
N GLN A 112 -6.46 25.18 -2.80
CA GLN A 112 -5.87 26.52 -2.64
C GLN A 112 -6.66 27.60 -3.40
N GLU A 113 -7.22 27.27 -4.56
CA GLU A 113 -8.02 28.22 -5.36
C GLU A 113 -9.40 28.49 -4.73
N VAL A 114 -10.02 27.49 -4.10
CA VAL A 114 -11.27 27.65 -3.33
C VAL A 114 -11.05 28.46 -2.05
N GLU A 115 -9.97 28.21 -1.29
CA GLU A 115 -9.64 29.04 -0.10
C GLU A 115 -9.35 30.50 -0.48
N HIS A 116 -8.79 30.76 -1.67
CA HIS A 116 -8.56 32.13 -2.16
C HIS A 116 -9.85 32.84 -2.59
N LEU A 117 -10.88 32.08 -2.98
CA LEU A 117 -12.20 32.62 -3.33
C LEU A 117 -13.12 32.79 -2.11
N GLU A 118 -12.97 31.99 -1.05
CA GLU A 118 -13.74 32.13 0.20
C GLU A 118 -13.19 33.23 1.13
N GLY A 119 -11.94 33.68 0.91
CA GLY A 119 -11.34 34.79 1.66
C GLY A 119 -11.75 36.21 1.22
N ASN A 120 -12.62 36.34 0.21
CA ASN A 120 -13.00 37.63 -0.40
C ASN A 120 -14.52 37.88 -0.41
N ILE A 121 -15.24 37.36 0.57
CA ILE A 121 -16.58 37.85 0.88
C ILE A 121 -16.42 38.89 1.98
N ASP A 122 -16.23 40.15 1.60
CA ASP A 122 -16.38 41.28 2.51
C ASP A 122 -17.74 41.14 3.22
N GLY A 123 -17.71 41.04 4.55
CA GLY A 123 -18.89 40.88 5.41
C GLY A 123 -19.90 42.04 5.33
N ASP A 124 -19.70 43.00 4.42
CA ASP A 124 -20.54 44.18 4.23
C ASP A 124 -21.52 44.05 3.03
N GLU A 125 -21.38 43.03 2.18
CA GLU A 125 -22.27 42.82 1.01
C GLU A 125 -23.51 41.97 1.36
N LEU A 126 -23.51 41.23 2.48
CA LEU A 126 -24.64 40.37 2.90
C LEU A 126 -25.77 41.11 3.65
N LEU A 127 -25.60 42.40 3.98
CA LEU A 127 -26.63 43.22 4.63
C LEU A 127 -27.42 44.13 3.68
N ARG A 128 -27.06 44.21 2.39
CA ARG A 128 -27.74 45.08 1.41
C ARG A 128 -28.91 44.42 0.66
N ARG A 129 -29.20 43.14 0.91
CA ARG A 129 -30.34 42.42 0.31
C ARG A 129 -31.39 41.97 1.33
N SER A 130 -31.72 42.82 2.30
CA SER A 130 -32.95 42.64 3.08
C SER A 130 -34.06 43.54 2.52
N PRO A 131 -35.10 42.99 1.87
CA PRO A 131 -36.24 43.75 1.38
C PRO A 131 -37.20 43.99 2.54
N ASN A 132 -36.89 44.91 3.46
CA ASN A 132 -37.84 45.40 4.46
C ASN A 132 -37.35 46.71 5.09
N ALA A 133 -37.49 47.82 4.36
CA ALA A 133 -37.48 49.15 4.95
C ALA A 133 -38.92 49.56 5.27
N LEU A 134 -39.30 49.52 6.55
CA LEU A 134 -40.52 50.19 7.03
C LEU A 134 -40.26 51.70 7.14
N PRO A 135 -41.21 52.57 6.76
CA PRO A 135 -41.01 54.01 6.85
C PRO A 135 -41.01 54.48 8.30
N ARG A 136 -40.06 55.38 8.59
CA ARG A 136 -39.86 56.03 9.89
C ARG A 136 -41.00 57.04 10.12
N ILE A 137 -41.71 56.92 11.23
CA ILE A 137 -42.72 57.87 11.69
C ILE A 137 -41.98 59.07 12.30
N GLU A 138 -42.21 60.28 11.78
CA GLU A 138 -41.76 61.54 12.41
C GLU A 138 -42.73 61.88 13.55
N GLU A 139 -42.19 62.05 14.76
CA GLU A 139 -42.92 62.58 15.91
C GLU A 139 -42.71 64.10 16.02
N TYR A 140 -43.86 64.80 16.11
CA TYR A 140 -44.14 66.20 16.44
C TYR A 140 -43.83 67.31 15.43
#